data_AF-A0A379FCY4-F1
#
_entry.id   AF-A0A379FCY4-F1
#
_cell.length_a   1.000
_cell.length_b   1.000
_cell.length_c   1.000
_cell.angle_alpha   90.00
_cell.angle_beta   90.00
_cell.angle_gamma   90.00
#
_symmetry.space_group_name_H-M   'P 1'
#
loop_
_entity.id
_entity.type
_entity.pdbx_description
1 polymer ?
#
loop_
_entity_poly.entity_id
_entity_poly.type
_entity_poly.pdbx_seq_one_letter_code
_entity_poly.pdbx_strand_id
1 'polypeptide(L)'
;MKLSKLAGQTGILGAALLLAVSFGAFAESVDNVNKDIVRSAPFSSCVNLDNNQLVTRVKNDYLQNRLPRWQEDKKALGPKPVASINANEVIKMDNNYQMVLNVRGARTDLRYNVQVNCDDNTITYVSPK
;
A
#
# COMPACT_ATOMS: atom_id res chain seq x y z
N MET A 1 -27.87 -52.10 48.82
CA MET A 1 -28.54 -52.45 47.54
C MET A 1 -28.59 -51.20 46.66
N LYS A 2 -28.24 -51.35 45.38
CA LYS A 2 -28.21 -50.31 44.34
C LYS A 2 -29.58 -49.64 44.15
N LEU A 3 -29.59 -48.34 43.88
CA LEU A 3 -30.59 -47.76 42.98
C LEU A 3 -29.92 -46.76 42.04
N SER A 4 -30.24 -46.94 40.77
CA SER A 4 -29.65 -46.40 39.57
C SER A 4 -30.44 -45.20 39.02
N LYS A 5 -29.72 -44.39 38.24
CA LYS A 5 -30.09 -43.24 37.38
C LYS A 5 -31.48 -43.30 36.70
N LEU A 6 -32.05 -42.12 36.41
CA LEU A 6 -32.48 -41.57 35.09
C LEU A 6 -33.21 -40.22 35.33
N ALA A 7 -32.72 -39.07 34.85
CA ALA A 7 -32.96 -38.41 33.56
C ALA A 7 -34.35 -37.72 33.40
N GLY A 8 -34.34 -36.42 33.02
CA GLY A 8 -35.48 -35.62 32.53
C GLY A 8 -35.33 -34.12 32.88
N GLN A 9 -34.86 -33.25 31.97
CA GLN A 9 -35.55 -32.52 30.88
C GLN A 9 -35.97 -31.07 31.25
N THR A 10 -35.83 -30.16 30.27
CA THR A 10 -36.27 -28.74 30.20
C THR A 10 -35.36 -27.69 30.87
N GLY A 11 -35.06 -26.51 30.31
CA GLY A 11 -35.44 -25.88 29.04
C GLY A 11 -34.41 -24.82 28.64
N ILE A 12 -34.29 -24.59 27.33
CA ILE A 12 -33.41 -23.61 26.69
C ILE A 12 -34.17 -22.30 26.58
N LEU A 13 -33.63 -21.17 27.03
CA LEU A 13 -33.92 -19.84 26.48
C LEU A 13 -32.79 -18.89 26.88
N GLY A 14 -31.91 -18.56 25.93
CA GLY A 14 -30.80 -17.65 26.15
C GLY A 14 -29.94 -17.51 24.89
N ALA A 15 -30.56 -17.12 23.77
CA ALA A 15 -29.82 -16.73 22.58
C ALA A 15 -29.51 -15.22 22.67
N ALA A 16 -28.33 -14.88 23.20
CA ALA A 16 -27.72 -13.58 22.99
C ALA A 16 -26.53 -13.79 22.03
N LEU A 17 -26.78 -13.62 20.72
CA LEU A 17 -25.68 -13.50 19.76
C LEU A 17 -24.99 -12.16 20.00
N LEU A 18 -23.83 -12.18 20.66
CA LEU A 18 -22.90 -11.05 20.68
C LEU A 18 -22.12 -11.08 19.35
N LEU A 19 -22.48 -10.18 18.43
CA LEU A 19 -21.65 -9.87 17.26
C LEU A 19 -20.40 -9.10 17.75
N ALA A 20 -19.32 -9.82 18.03
CA ALA A 20 -18.02 -9.22 18.25
C ALA A 20 -17.44 -8.75 16.91
N VAL A 21 -17.60 -7.47 16.59
CA VAL A 21 -16.89 -6.84 15.47
C VAL A 21 -15.49 -6.51 15.96
N SER A 22 -14.53 -7.42 15.72
CA SER A 22 -13.13 -7.14 16.02
C SER A 22 -12.59 -6.16 14.97
N PHE A 23 -12.50 -4.88 15.31
CA PHE A 23 -11.62 -3.96 14.60
C PHE A 23 -10.18 -4.40 14.91
N GLY A 24 -9.53 -5.01 13.92
CA GLY A 24 -8.10 -5.30 14.02
C GLY A 24 -7.33 -4.00 14.20
N ALA A 25 -6.83 -3.75 15.41
CA ALA A 25 -5.80 -2.75 15.62
C ALA A 25 -4.51 -3.31 15.00
N PHE A 26 -4.01 -2.67 13.94
CA PHE A 26 -2.65 -2.91 13.50
C PHE A 26 -1.73 -2.36 14.60
N ALA A 27 -1.16 -3.26 15.40
CA ALA A 27 -0.04 -2.92 16.26
C ALA A 27 1.18 -2.72 15.36
N GLU A 28 1.61 -1.48 15.17
CA GLU A 28 2.91 -1.19 14.57
C GLU A 28 4.00 -1.49 15.61
N SER A 29 4.80 -2.53 15.38
CA SER A 29 6.02 -2.75 16.15
C SER A 29 7.03 -1.65 15.79
N VAL A 30 7.47 -0.92 16.82
CA VAL A 30 8.51 0.11 16.71
C VAL A 30 9.87 -0.59 16.72
N ASP A 31 10.37 -0.92 15.55
CA ASP A 31 11.80 -1.21 15.33
C ASP A 31 12.49 0.07 14.88
N ASN A 32 13.38 0.61 15.72
CA ASN A 32 14.32 1.68 15.38
C ASN A 32 15.47 1.10 14.52
N VAL A 33 15.12 0.57 13.35
CA VAL A 33 16.02 0.43 12.20
C VAL A 33 15.80 1.68 11.35
N ASN A 34 16.79 2.15 10.60
CA ASN A 34 16.58 3.17 9.55
C ASN A 34 15.61 2.60 8.50
N LYS A 35 14.31 2.63 8.82
CA LYS A 35 13.27 1.88 8.11
C LYS A 35 12.78 2.77 6.99
N ASP A 36 13.07 2.35 5.77
CA ASP A 36 12.52 2.97 4.57
C ASP A 36 11.02 3.24 4.72
N ILE A 37 10.58 4.38 4.21
CA ILE A 37 9.17 4.71 4.15
C ILE A 37 8.59 3.93 2.96
N VAL A 38 7.78 2.92 3.25
CA VAL A 38 7.11 2.06 2.26
C VAL A 38 5.64 2.42 2.18
N ARG A 39 5.16 2.81 1.01
CA ARG A 39 3.75 3.17 0.77
C ARG A 39 3.21 2.41 -0.45
N SER A 40 2.26 1.51 -0.21
CA SER A 40 1.60 0.74 -1.27
C SER A 40 0.20 1.27 -1.58
N ALA A 41 -0.24 1.15 -2.82
CA ALA A 41 -1.57 1.57 -3.24
C ALA A 41 -2.09 0.81 -4.47
N PRO A 42 -3.41 0.84 -4.73
CA PRO A 42 -3.98 0.27 -5.94
C PRO A 42 -3.47 0.97 -7.21
N PHE A 43 -3.13 0.17 -8.21
CA PHE A 43 -2.67 0.58 -9.53
C PHE A 43 -3.09 -0.49 -10.56
N SER A 44 -4.33 -0.40 -11.04
CA SER A 44 -4.91 -1.35 -12.00
C SER A 44 -4.29 -1.24 -13.39
N SER A 45 -4.59 -2.12 -14.35
CA SER A 45 -4.40 -1.87 -15.80
C SER A 45 -2.98 -1.53 -16.30
N CYS A 46 -1.94 -2.21 -15.81
CA CYS A 46 -0.58 -2.04 -16.31
C CYS A 46 -0.04 -3.20 -17.18
N VAL A 47 -0.87 -4.21 -17.41
CA VAL A 47 -0.56 -5.32 -18.34
C VAL A 47 -0.53 -4.80 -19.78
N ASN A 48 0.45 -5.26 -20.57
CA ASN A 48 0.67 -4.89 -21.98
C ASN A 48 1.00 -3.41 -22.26
N LEU A 49 1.41 -2.64 -21.25
CA LEU A 49 1.95 -1.29 -21.48
C LEU A 49 3.42 -1.36 -21.91
N ASP A 50 3.80 -0.50 -22.86
CA ASP A 50 5.22 -0.21 -23.10
C ASP A 50 5.82 0.65 -21.98
N ASN A 51 7.16 0.72 -21.91
CA ASN A 51 7.85 1.43 -20.83
C ASN A 51 7.47 2.93 -20.76
N ASN A 52 7.26 3.61 -21.89
CA ASN A 52 6.90 5.03 -21.91
C ASN A 52 5.47 5.25 -21.40
N GLN A 53 4.54 4.38 -21.77
CA GLN A 53 3.17 4.38 -21.27
C GLN A 53 3.14 4.12 -19.77
N LEU A 54 3.86 3.10 -19.29
CA LEU A 54 3.98 2.78 -17.88
C LEU A 54 4.56 3.96 -17.08
N VAL A 55 5.68 4.53 -17.53
CA VAL A 55 6.31 5.69 -16.89
C VAL A 55 5.36 6.87 -16.80
N THR A 56 4.66 7.20 -17.89
CA THR A 56 3.68 8.29 -17.92
C THR A 56 2.60 8.07 -16.88
N ARG A 57 2.13 6.82 -16.76
CA ARG A 57 1.08 6.46 -15.82
C ARG A 57 1.53 6.50 -14.37
N VAL A 58 2.73 6.03 -14.05
CA VAL A 58 3.33 6.14 -12.72
C VAL A 58 3.52 7.60 -12.32
N LYS A 59 4.02 8.45 -13.23
CA LYS A 59 4.15 9.89 -12.98
C LYS A 59 2.81 10.54 -12.66
N ASN A 60 1.78 10.24 -13.45
CA ASN A 60 0.42 10.76 -13.22
C ASN A 60 -0.17 10.25 -11.91
N ASP A 61 0.04 8.98 -11.58
CA ASP A 61 -0.38 8.42 -10.29
C ASP A 61 0.23 9.19 -9.13
N TYR A 62 1.55 9.38 -9.11
CA TYR A 62 2.21 10.13 -8.04
C TYR A 62 1.69 11.57 -7.96
N LEU A 63 1.72 12.32 -9.08
CA LEU A 63 1.39 13.75 -9.07
C LEU A 63 -0.09 14.04 -8.80
N GLN A 64 -1.00 13.24 -9.36
CA GLN A 64 -2.43 13.52 -9.34
C GLN A 64 -3.15 12.78 -8.22
N ASN A 65 -2.65 11.60 -7.79
CA ASN A 65 -3.32 10.79 -6.77
C ASN A 65 -2.59 10.79 -5.44
N ARG A 66 -1.26 10.64 -5.43
CA ARG A 66 -0.51 10.41 -4.18
C ARG A 66 -0.12 11.71 -3.51
N LEU A 67 0.56 12.59 -4.25
CA LEU A 67 1.06 13.87 -3.76
C LEU A 67 -0.02 14.76 -3.10
N PRO A 68 -1.26 14.86 -3.60
CA PRO A 68 -2.30 15.65 -2.93
C PRO A 68 -2.66 15.12 -1.53
N ARG A 69 -2.47 13.82 -1.29
CA ARG A 69 -2.82 13.12 -0.04
C ARG A 69 -1.62 13.00 0.91
N TRP A 70 -0.40 12.90 0.38
CA TRP A 70 0.84 12.79 1.15
C TRP A 70 1.33 14.18 1.60
N GLN A 71 0.83 14.64 2.74
CA GLN A 71 1.06 16.01 3.21
C GLN A 71 2.55 16.31 3.46
N GLU A 72 3.31 15.34 3.99
CA GLU A 72 4.75 15.53 4.22
C GLU A 72 5.51 15.73 2.90
N ASP A 73 5.28 14.89 1.90
CA ASP A 73 5.84 15.06 0.55
C ASP A 73 5.47 16.42 -0.04
N LYS A 74 4.19 16.79 0.03
CA LYS A 74 3.68 18.05 -0.52
C LYS A 74 4.34 19.26 0.15
N LYS A 75 4.53 19.20 1.47
CA LYS A 75 5.20 20.24 2.25
C LYS A 75 6.69 20.30 1.92
N ALA A 76 7.34 19.15 1.80
CA ALA A 76 8.76 19.02 1.47
C ALA A 76 9.04 19.57 0.06
N LEU A 77 8.28 19.16 -0.94
CA LEU A 77 8.50 19.57 -2.34
C LEU A 77 8.18 21.04 -2.60
N GLY A 78 7.13 21.59 -2.00
CA GLY A 78 6.64 22.93 -2.31
C GLY A 78 5.82 22.98 -3.62
N PRO A 79 5.56 24.19 -4.16
CA PRO A 79 4.67 24.36 -5.31
C PRO A 79 5.25 23.79 -6.61
N LYS A 80 4.35 23.29 -7.48
CA LYS A 80 4.63 22.87 -8.86
C LYS A 80 5.82 21.87 -9.01
N PRO A 81 5.82 20.74 -8.29
CA PRO A 81 6.89 19.75 -8.45
C PRO A 81 6.82 19.06 -9.82
N VAL A 82 7.98 18.61 -10.29
CA VAL A 82 8.15 17.92 -11.58
C VAL A 82 8.62 16.49 -11.34
N ALA A 83 7.83 15.50 -11.76
CA ALA A 83 8.18 14.09 -11.70
C ALA A 83 8.93 13.64 -12.98
N SER A 84 10.02 12.89 -12.81
CA SER A 84 10.79 12.27 -13.88
C SER A 84 11.16 10.83 -13.56
N ILE A 85 11.13 9.99 -14.60
CA ILE A 85 11.57 8.58 -14.59
C ILE A 85 12.27 8.36 -15.92
N ASN A 86 13.44 7.70 -15.91
CA ASN A 86 14.13 7.31 -17.13
C ASN A 86 13.53 6.00 -17.66
N ALA A 87 12.83 6.05 -18.80
CA ALA A 87 12.20 4.86 -19.40
C ALA A 87 13.20 3.77 -19.81
N ASN A 88 14.46 4.15 -20.05
CA ASN A 88 15.54 3.21 -20.39
C ASN A 88 16.10 2.48 -19.15
N GLU A 89 15.80 2.96 -17.95
CA GLU A 89 16.21 2.35 -16.67
C GLU A 89 15.07 1.56 -16.02
N VAL A 90 13.94 1.39 -16.71
CA VAL A 90 12.84 0.55 -16.24
C VAL A 90 13.25 -0.91 -16.36
N ILE A 91 13.30 -1.59 -15.22
CA ILE A 91 13.59 -3.02 -15.13
C ILE A 91 12.25 -3.76 -15.16
N LYS A 92 12.08 -4.64 -16.14
CA LYS A 92 10.92 -5.53 -16.25
C LYS A 92 11.28 -6.91 -15.69
N MET A 93 10.44 -7.43 -14.80
CA MET A 93 10.52 -8.77 -14.22
C MET A 93 9.14 -9.42 -14.41
N ASP A 94 8.99 -10.22 -15.48
CA ASP A 94 7.70 -10.77 -15.90
C ASP A 94 6.63 -9.68 -16.12
N ASN A 95 5.55 -9.70 -15.34
CA ASN A 95 4.48 -8.68 -15.37
C ASN A 95 4.73 -7.53 -14.38
N ASN A 96 5.90 -7.50 -13.72
CA ASN A 96 6.23 -6.54 -12.70
C ASN A 96 7.35 -5.61 -13.15
N TYR A 97 7.41 -4.42 -12.57
CA TYR A 97 8.35 -3.38 -12.99
C TYR A 97 9.00 -2.69 -11.80
N GLN A 98 10.28 -2.36 -11.95
CA GLN A 98 11.03 -1.53 -11.03
C GLN A 98 11.57 -0.31 -11.76
N MET A 99 11.48 0.85 -11.12
CA MET A 99 11.98 2.12 -11.67
C MET A 99 12.29 3.12 -10.57
N VAL A 100 13.10 4.13 -10.90
CA VAL A 100 13.40 5.24 -10.00
C VAL A 100 12.55 6.45 -10.39
N LEU A 101 11.74 6.92 -9.44
CA LEU A 101 11.00 8.18 -9.56
C LEU A 101 11.76 9.29 -8.83
N ASN A 102 12.18 10.30 -9.59
CA ASN A 102 12.72 11.54 -9.05
C ASN A 102 11.64 12.63 -9.14
N VAL A 103 11.43 13.36 -8.06
CA VAL A 103 10.46 14.45 -8.00
C VAL A 103 11.18 15.71 -7.59
N ARG A 104 11.37 16.61 -8.55
CA ARG A 104 12.01 17.91 -8.32
C ARG A 104 11.01 18.87 -7.71
N GLY A 105 11.30 19.38 -6.53
CA GLY A 105 10.50 20.39 -5.86
C GLY A 105 11.11 21.78 -5.95
N ALA A 106 10.36 22.78 -5.51
CA ALA A 106 10.86 24.13 -5.33
C ALA A 106 11.71 24.28 -4.05
N ARG A 107 11.54 23.35 -3.09
CA ARG A 107 12.19 23.39 -1.77
C ARG A 107 13.21 22.27 -1.59
N THR A 108 12.85 21.04 -1.97
CA THR A 108 13.75 19.88 -2.00
C THR A 108 13.33 18.93 -3.10
N ASP A 109 14.20 17.98 -3.41
CA ASP A 109 13.90 16.86 -4.28
C ASP A 109 13.57 15.62 -3.44
N LEU A 110 12.71 14.76 -3.97
CA LEU A 110 12.40 13.44 -3.40
C LEU A 110 12.74 12.35 -4.41
N ARG A 111 13.16 11.18 -3.91
CA ARG A 111 13.50 10.02 -4.74
C ARG A 111 12.83 8.77 -4.18
N TYR A 112 12.24 7.99 -5.07
CA TYR A 112 11.57 6.73 -4.76
C TYR A 112 12.08 5.60 -5.63
N ASN A 113 12.29 4.43 -5.03
CA ASN A 113 12.28 3.17 -5.74
C ASN A 113 10.81 2.73 -5.86
N VAL A 114 10.30 2.70 -7.08
CA VAL A 114 8.91 2.37 -7.38
C VAL A 114 8.84 0.94 -7.89
N GLN A 115 7.96 0.15 -7.29
CA GLN A 115 7.66 -1.22 -7.68
C GLN A 115 6.20 -1.27 -8.15
N VAL A 116 5.98 -1.68 -9.40
CA VAL A 116 4.65 -1.92 -9.94
C VAL A 116 4.45 -3.42 -10.07
N ASN A 117 3.41 -3.93 -9.43
CA ASN A 117 2.99 -5.32 -9.58
C ASN A 117 1.67 -5.37 -10.34
N CYS A 118 1.71 -5.81 -11.60
CA CYS A 118 0.53 -5.82 -12.46
C CYS A 118 -0.37 -7.03 -12.23
N ASP A 119 0.16 -8.11 -11.66
CA ASP A 119 -0.64 -9.27 -11.29
C ASP A 119 -1.55 -8.93 -10.10
N ASP A 120 -0.99 -8.24 -9.10
CA ASP A 120 -1.70 -7.82 -7.89
C ASP A 120 -2.39 -6.45 -8.02
N ASN A 121 -2.22 -5.76 -9.15
CA ASN A 121 -2.72 -4.40 -9.38
C ASN A 121 -2.28 -3.41 -8.30
N THR A 122 -1.00 -3.43 -7.92
CA THR A 122 -0.43 -2.56 -6.88
C THR A 122 0.77 -1.76 -7.36
N ILE A 123 0.98 -0.61 -6.73
CA ILE A 123 2.19 0.20 -6.83
C ILE A 123 2.73 0.47 -5.44
N THR A 124 4.04 0.33 -5.26
CA THR A 124 4.74 0.57 -4.00
C THR A 124 5.84 1.60 -4.19
N TYR A 125 5.85 2.62 -3.34
CA TYR A 125 6.86 3.67 -3.30
C TYR A 125 7.73 3.46 -2.06
N VAL A 126 9.04 3.29 -2.28
CA VAL A 126 10.03 3.13 -1.21
C VAL A 126 10.97 4.32 -1.25
N SER A 127 11.03 5.12 -0.18
CA SER A 127 12.04 6.16 -0.01
C SER A 127 12.90 5.88 1.22
N PRO A 128 14.21 6.13 1.16
CA PRO A 128 15.06 6.09 2.34
C PRO A 128 14.55 7.11 3.37
N LYS A 129 14.66 6.75 4.64
CA LYS A 129 14.33 7.63 5.76
C LYS A 129 15.45 8.63 6.05
#